data_AF-A0A563W4X5-F1
#
_entry.id   AF-A0A563W4X5-F1
#
_cell.length_a   1.000
_cell.length_b   1.000
_cell.length_c   1.000
_cell.angle_alpha   90.00
_cell.angle_beta   90.00
_cell.angle_gamma   90.00
#
_symmetry.space_group_name_H-M   'P 1'
#
loop_
_entity.id
_entity.type
_entity.pdbx_description
1 polymer ?
#
loop_
_entity_poly.entity_id
_entity_poly.type
_entity_poly.pdbx_seq_one_letter_code
_entity_poly.pdbx_strand_id
1 'polypeptide(L)'
;MGFELRQDTRKWFKDIEKDYSTLFDIYYVCLMPGFIKRRRNTEIKSDSVDEITRYFPDAFRSRGKLLVGLLIDTELSRLGIDLQERTSVYSRISELVITTPPYLSDTGVKLMNQYAHGGFDVLCERMDERPRSLETFIRKYYRLIQDLKEDSQNY
;
A
#
# COMPACT_ATOMS: atom_id res chain seq x y z
N MET A 1 -13.96 -1.79 -8.51
CA MET A 1 -13.44 -0.72 -7.63
C MET A 1 -12.01 -0.37 -8.03
N GLY A 2 -11.57 0.88 -7.85
CA GLY A 2 -10.21 1.31 -8.17
C GLY A 2 -9.30 1.48 -6.95
N PHE A 3 -8.04 1.81 -7.24
CA PHE A 3 -7.08 2.27 -6.24
C PHE A 3 -7.46 3.66 -5.76
N GLU A 4 -7.43 3.86 -4.45
CA GLU A 4 -7.96 5.05 -3.80
C GLU A 4 -6.90 5.72 -2.94
N LEU A 5 -6.86 7.05 -2.99
CA LEU A 5 -5.98 7.86 -2.15
C LEU A 5 -6.83 8.75 -1.26
N ARG A 6 -6.49 8.86 0.03
CA ARG A 6 -7.20 9.77 0.94
C ARG A 6 -6.92 11.22 0.54
N GLN A 7 -7.93 12.06 0.69
CA GLN A 7 -7.80 13.49 0.41
C GLN A 7 -6.80 14.18 1.36
N ASP A 8 -6.67 13.71 2.59
CA ASP A 8 -5.66 14.22 3.54
C ASP A 8 -4.24 13.74 3.20
N THR A 9 -4.08 12.54 2.64
CA THR A 9 -2.81 12.10 2.03
C THR A 9 -2.39 13.08 0.93
N ARG A 10 -3.29 13.44 0.02
CA ARG A 10 -3.00 14.45 -1.01
C ARG A 10 -2.58 15.79 -0.41
N LYS A 11 -3.31 16.27 0.60
CA LYS A 11 -2.96 17.53 1.30
C LYS A 11 -1.58 17.47 1.96
N TRP A 12 -1.18 16.32 2.49
CA TRP A 12 0.12 16.11 3.12
C TRP A 12 1.25 16.16 2.09
N PHE A 13 1.07 15.49 0.94
CA PHE A 13 2.04 15.44 -0.15
C PHE A 13 2.03 16.66 -1.10
N LYS A 14 1.12 17.63 -0.91
CA LYS A 14 0.85 18.71 -1.89
C LYS A 14 2.06 19.49 -2.39
N ASP A 15 3.12 19.67 -1.59
CA ASP A 15 4.29 20.45 -1.99
C ASP A 15 5.22 19.64 -2.94
N ILE A 16 5.11 18.32 -2.93
CA ILE A 16 5.93 17.39 -3.74
C ILE A 16 5.11 16.54 -4.72
N GLU A 17 3.77 16.69 -4.74
CA GLU A 17 2.87 15.93 -5.61
C GLU A 17 3.25 16.08 -7.09
N LYS A 18 3.61 17.30 -7.51
CA LYS A 18 4.03 17.64 -8.88
C LYS A 18 5.33 16.96 -9.32
N ASP A 19 6.14 16.49 -8.37
CA ASP A 19 7.44 15.87 -8.66
C ASP A 19 7.29 14.36 -8.93
N TYR A 20 6.09 13.80 -8.68
CA TYR A 20 5.74 12.43 -9.04
C TYR A 20 5.14 12.35 -10.44
N SER A 21 5.37 11.22 -11.14
CA SER A 21 4.80 10.99 -12.47
C SER A 21 3.30 10.75 -12.40
N THR A 22 2.83 10.06 -11.35
CA THR A 22 1.43 9.72 -11.16
C THR A 22 1.05 9.81 -9.67
N LEU A 23 -0.24 9.96 -9.39
CA LEU A 23 -0.77 9.82 -8.02
C LEU A 23 -0.58 8.39 -7.48
N PHE A 24 -0.35 7.41 -8.36
CA PHE A 24 -0.06 6.04 -7.94
C PHE A 24 1.33 5.91 -7.30
N ASP A 25 2.27 6.80 -7.62
CA ASP A 25 3.55 6.85 -6.91
C ASP A 25 3.35 7.22 -5.43
N ILE A 26 2.48 8.20 -5.16
CA ILE A 26 2.08 8.58 -3.80
C ILE A 26 1.36 7.40 -3.10
N TYR A 27 0.46 6.74 -3.82
CA TYR A 27 -0.19 5.53 -3.31
C TYR A 27 0.83 4.44 -2.93
N TYR A 28 1.81 4.19 -3.80
CA TYR A 28 2.86 3.20 -3.57
C TYR A 28 3.73 3.53 -2.35
N VAL A 29 4.15 4.79 -2.17
CA VAL A 29 4.94 5.16 -0.99
C VAL A 29 4.15 5.02 0.30
N CYS A 30 2.83 5.20 0.27
CA CYS A 30 1.95 4.90 1.40
C CYS A 30 1.74 3.39 1.59
N LEU A 31 1.68 2.60 0.50
CA LEU A 31 1.44 1.17 0.57
C LEU A 31 2.57 0.39 1.26
N MET A 32 3.84 0.74 1.00
CA MET A 32 4.97 -0.06 1.51
C MET A 32 5.09 -0.07 3.05
N PRO A 33 5.00 1.07 3.78
CA PRO A 33 4.95 1.06 5.24
C PRO A 33 3.76 0.26 5.78
N GLY A 34 2.61 0.32 5.09
CA GLY A 34 1.41 -0.44 5.44
C GLY A 34 1.66 -1.94 5.37
N PHE A 35 2.29 -2.43 4.30
CA PHE A 35 2.70 -3.83 4.19
C PHE A 35 3.75 -4.22 5.24
N ILE A 36 4.82 -3.44 5.42
CA ILE A 36 5.90 -3.76 6.36
C ILE A 36 5.37 -3.88 7.80
N LYS A 37 4.44 -3.01 8.20
CA LYS A 37 3.80 -3.04 9.52
C LYS A 37 2.55 -3.89 9.58
N ARG A 38 2.16 -4.54 8.48
CA ARG A 38 0.88 -5.26 8.32
C ARG A 38 -0.31 -4.43 8.83
N ARG A 39 -0.26 -3.12 8.66
CA ARG A 39 -1.24 -2.16 9.20
C ARG A 39 -2.26 -1.78 8.14
N ARG A 40 -3.52 -2.05 8.45
CA ARG A 40 -4.69 -1.59 7.68
C ARG A 40 -5.38 -0.45 8.41
N ASN A 41 -5.97 0.45 7.65
CA ASN A 41 -6.97 1.38 8.17
C ASN A 41 -8.29 1.19 7.41
N THR A 42 -9.34 0.81 8.14
CA THR A 42 -10.68 0.52 7.61
C THR A 42 -11.71 1.59 7.94
N GLU A 43 -11.31 2.63 8.67
CA GLU A 43 -12.19 3.69 9.18
C GLU A 43 -12.31 4.87 8.22
N ILE A 44 -11.61 4.80 7.08
CA ILE A 44 -11.66 5.81 6.03
C ILE A 44 -13.04 5.79 5.35
N LYS A 45 -13.71 6.94 5.36
CA LYS A 45 -15.02 7.10 4.73
C LYS A 45 -14.89 7.24 3.21
N SER A 46 -15.88 6.74 2.47
CA SER A 46 -15.88 6.77 1.00
C SER A 46 -15.87 8.18 0.40
N ASP A 47 -16.37 9.18 1.12
CA ASP A 47 -16.35 10.60 0.71
C ASP A 47 -15.00 11.30 0.98
N SER A 48 -14.09 10.63 1.68
CA SER A 48 -12.76 11.13 2.06
C SER A 48 -11.62 10.59 1.19
N VAL A 49 -11.95 9.87 0.12
CA VAL A 49 -11.00 9.27 -0.83
C VAL A 49 -11.31 9.67 -2.26
N ASP A 50 -10.27 9.73 -3.08
CA ASP A 50 -10.37 9.90 -4.53
C ASP A 50 -9.90 8.61 -5.22
N GLU A 51 -10.72 8.07 -6.14
CA GLU A 51 -10.28 6.97 -7.02
C GLU A 51 -9.25 7.51 -8.02
N ILE A 52 -8.01 7.01 -7.97
CA ILE A 52 -6.90 7.53 -8.78
C ILE A 52 -6.66 6.73 -10.07
N THR A 53 -6.93 5.42 -10.06
CA THR A 53 -6.83 4.55 -11.25
C THR A 53 -7.47 3.18 -10.96
N ARG A 54 -7.87 2.44 -11.99
CA ARG A 54 -8.40 1.07 -11.89
C ARG A 54 -7.40 -0.02 -12.24
N TYR A 55 -6.20 0.37 -12.66
CA TYR A 55 -5.15 -0.54 -13.08
C TYR A 55 -3.78 -0.01 -12.66
N PHE A 56 -2.78 -0.89 -12.60
CA PHE A 56 -1.39 -0.49 -12.36
C PHE A 56 -0.87 0.37 -13.52
N PRO A 57 -0.55 1.67 -13.28
CA PRO A 57 -0.12 2.57 -14.35
C PRO A 57 1.36 2.38 -14.71
N ASP A 58 1.74 2.77 -15.92
CA ASP A 58 3.13 2.95 -16.37
C ASP A 58 4.12 1.86 -15.91
N ALA A 59 5.16 2.25 -15.15
CA ALA A 59 6.19 1.35 -14.64
C ALA A 59 5.64 0.28 -13.69
N PHE A 60 4.48 0.51 -13.07
CA PHE A 60 3.81 -0.47 -12.23
C PHE A 60 3.09 -1.55 -13.04
N ARG A 61 2.77 -1.32 -14.32
CA ARG A 61 2.08 -2.32 -15.15
C ARG A 61 2.85 -3.64 -15.24
N SER A 62 4.17 -3.56 -15.47
CA SER A 62 5.04 -4.75 -15.57
C SER A 62 5.37 -5.36 -14.19
N ARG A 63 5.23 -4.57 -13.13
CA ARG A 63 5.58 -4.97 -11.74
C ARG A 63 4.37 -5.25 -10.86
N GLY A 64 3.14 -5.07 -11.35
CA GLY A 64 1.91 -5.19 -10.58
C GLY A 64 1.77 -6.55 -9.90
N LYS A 65 2.18 -7.63 -10.58
CA LYS A 65 2.19 -8.98 -10.00
C LYS A 65 3.05 -9.11 -8.74
N LEU A 66 4.13 -8.32 -8.62
CA LEU A 66 4.93 -8.29 -7.39
C LEU A 66 4.17 -7.63 -6.24
N LEU A 67 3.43 -6.54 -6.51
CA LEU A 67 2.57 -5.91 -5.50
C LEU A 67 1.44 -6.85 -5.08
N VAL A 68 0.85 -7.59 -6.02
CA VAL A 68 -0.14 -8.64 -5.72
C VAL A 68 0.47 -9.74 -4.86
N GLY A 69 1.67 -10.20 -5.18
CA GLY A 69 2.41 -11.18 -4.37
C GLY A 69 2.65 -10.68 -2.94
N LEU A 70 3.05 -9.42 -2.77
CA LEU A 70 3.22 -8.80 -1.46
C LEU A 70 1.91 -8.72 -0.67
N LEU A 71 0.78 -8.41 -1.32
CA LEU A 71 -0.53 -8.42 -0.67
C LEU A 71 -0.88 -9.83 -0.14
N ILE A 72 -0.68 -10.85 -0.96
CA ILE A 72 -0.94 -12.25 -0.57
C ILE A 72 -0.08 -12.62 0.64
N ASP A 73 1.23 -12.40 0.54
CA ASP A 73 2.19 -12.70 1.62
C ASP A 73 1.82 -11.99 2.93
N THR A 74 1.47 -10.70 2.83
CA THR A 74 1.06 -9.87 3.97
C THR A 74 -0.21 -10.43 4.62
N GLU A 75 -1.23 -10.80 3.82
CA GLU A 75 -2.50 -11.32 4.35
C GLU A 75 -2.38 -12.74 4.93
N LEU A 76 -1.62 -13.63 4.29
CA LEU A 76 -1.38 -14.98 4.82
C LEU A 76 -0.63 -14.89 6.15
N SER A 77 0.42 -14.06 6.20
CA SER A 77 1.16 -13.78 7.44
C SER A 77 0.27 -13.21 8.54
N ARG A 78 -0.61 -12.26 8.21
CA ARG A 78 -1.52 -11.62 9.17
C ARG A 78 -2.56 -12.60 9.73
N LEU A 79 -2.99 -13.58 8.94
CA LEU A 79 -3.96 -14.59 9.35
C LEU A 79 -3.31 -15.79 10.06
N GLY A 80 -1.98 -15.84 10.14
CA GLY A 80 -1.25 -16.98 10.69
C GLY A 80 -1.46 -18.27 9.89
N ILE A 81 -1.82 -18.15 8.60
CA ILE A 81 -2.04 -19.31 7.73
C ILE A 81 -0.67 -19.86 7.36
N ASP A 82 -0.40 -21.10 7.79
CA ASP A 82 0.76 -21.84 7.33
C ASP A 82 0.62 -22.11 5.82
N LEU A 83 1.68 -21.84 5.05
CA LEU A 83 1.75 -22.15 3.62
C LEU A 83 1.58 -23.65 3.33
N GLN A 84 1.78 -24.52 4.33
CA GLN A 84 1.50 -25.96 4.22
C GLN A 84 0.00 -26.27 4.18
N GLU A 85 -0.87 -25.39 4.68
CA GLU A 85 -2.33 -25.55 4.64
C GLU A 85 -2.91 -25.16 3.28
N ARG A 86 -2.69 -26.03 2.28
CA ARG A 86 -3.06 -25.78 0.88
C ARG A 86 -4.49 -25.26 0.72
N THR A 87 -5.48 -25.87 1.36
CA THR A 87 -6.89 -25.47 1.21
C THR A 87 -7.15 -24.05 1.69
N SER A 88 -6.66 -23.69 2.89
CA SER A 88 -6.79 -22.35 3.48
C SER A 88 -6.10 -21.30 2.60
N VAL A 89 -4.90 -21.61 2.12
CA VAL A 89 -4.11 -20.76 1.22
C VAL A 89 -4.83 -20.54 -0.10
N TYR A 90 -5.30 -21.60 -0.77
CA TYR A 90 -5.99 -21.49 -2.06
C TYR A 90 -7.29 -20.70 -1.93
N SER A 91 -8.09 -20.96 -0.90
CA SER A 91 -9.32 -20.20 -0.64
C SER A 91 -9.01 -18.72 -0.53
N ARG A 92 -8.03 -18.35 0.30
CA ARG A 92 -7.67 -16.96 0.52
C ARG A 92 -7.13 -16.29 -0.75
N ILE A 93 -6.24 -16.95 -1.48
CA ILE A 93 -5.69 -16.40 -2.73
C ILE A 93 -6.82 -16.16 -3.73
N SER A 94 -7.75 -17.13 -3.89
CA SER A 94 -8.85 -17.03 -4.85
C SER A 94 -9.78 -15.84 -4.59
N GLU A 95 -9.90 -15.40 -3.34
CA GLU A 95 -10.66 -14.20 -2.98
C GLU A 95 -9.95 -12.90 -3.39
N LEU A 96 -8.61 -12.92 -3.48
CA LEU A 96 -7.78 -11.72 -3.68
C LEU A 96 -7.39 -11.48 -5.12
N VAL A 97 -7.21 -12.54 -5.91
CA VAL A 97 -6.65 -12.44 -7.27
C VAL A 97 -7.61 -12.90 -8.34
N ILE A 98 -7.45 -12.31 -9.52
CA ILE A 98 -8.15 -12.70 -10.75
C ILE A 98 -7.14 -12.92 -11.88
N THR A 99 -7.57 -13.52 -12.98
CA THR A 99 -6.68 -13.88 -14.10
C THR A 99 -6.43 -12.74 -15.09
N THR A 100 -7.19 -11.66 -15.02
CA THR A 100 -7.08 -10.48 -15.89
C THR A 100 -6.44 -9.31 -15.15
N PRO A 101 -5.69 -8.41 -15.83
CA PRO A 101 -5.18 -7.18 -15.21
C PRO A 101 -6.32 -6.38 -14.54
N PRO A 102 -6.11 -5.81 -13.33
CA PRO A 102 -4.86 -5.69 -12.57
C PRO A 102 -4.44 -6.94 -11.77
N TYR A 103 -5.04 -8.11 -12.02
CA TYR A 103 -4.80 -9.36 -11.31
C TYR A 103 -5.27 -9.34 -9.85
N LEU A 104 -6.13 -8.39 -9.50
CA LEU A 104 -6.77 -8.27 -8.20
C LEU A 104 -8.29 -8.30 -8.37
N SER A 105 -8.96 -9.03 -7.49
CA SER A 105 -10.40 -8.88 -7.31
C SER A 105 -10.72 -7.53 -6.67
N ASP A 106 -12.00 -7.15 -6.62
CA ASP A 106 -12.43 -5.97 -5.85
C ASP A 106 -12.01 -6.08 -4.38
N THR A 107 -12.05 -7.28 -3.79
CA THR A 107 -11.54 -7.52 -2.42
C THR A 107 -10.04 -7.28 -2.33
N GLY A 108 -9.27 -7.72 -3.33
CA GLY A 108 -7.83 -7.48 -3.39
C GLY A 108 -7.48 -6.00 -3.47
N VAL A 109 -8.18 -5.25 -4.32
CA VAL A 109 -8.03 -3.79 -4.42
C VAL A 109 -8.42 -3.12 -3.09
N LYS A 110 -9.50 -3.58 -2.43
CA LYS A 110 -9.94 -3.07 -1.12
C LYS A 110 -8.84 -3.17 -0.10
N LEU A 111 -8.22 -4.34 0.00
CA LEU A 111 -7.18 -4.58 0.98
C LEU A 111 -5.94 -3.74 0.68
N MET A 112 -5.53 -3.60 -0.59
CA MET A 112 -4.45 -2.69 -0.93
C MET A 112 -4.76 -1.26 -0.49
N ASN A 113 -5.97 -0.75 -0.74
CA ASN A 113 -6.36 0.60 -0.30
C ASN A 113 -6.27 0.73 1.23
N GLN A 114 -6.78 -0.26 1.98
CA GLN A 114 -6.68 -0.28 3.43
C GLN A 114 -5.23 -0.28 3.94
N TYR A 115 -4.33 -1.01 3.28
CA TYR A 115 -2.90 -0.98 3.60
C TYR A 115 -2.25 0.35 3.24
N ALA A 116 -2.58 0.95 2.10
CA ALA A 116 -2.10 2.28 1.74
C ALA A 116 -2.57 3.34 2.75
N HIS A 117 -3.82 3.25 3.21
CA HIS A 117 -4.35 4.14 4.24
C HIS A 117 -3.61 3.97 5.57
N GLY A 118 -3.40 2.73 6.01
CA GLY A 118 -2.67 2.44 7.25
C GLY A 118 -1.19 2.81 7.16
N GLY A 119 -0.57 2.66 5.99
CA GLY A 119 0.81 3.09 5.79
C GLY A 119 0.97 4.60 5.71
N PHE A 120 -0.05 5.35 5.24
CA PHE A 120 -0.07 6.80 5.41
C PHE A 120 -0.13 7.21 6.89
N ASP A 121 -0.90 6.51 7.72
CA ASP A 121 -0.90 6.76 9.17
C ASP A 121 0.51 6.55 9.76
N VAL A 122 1.19 5.46 9.37
CA VAL A 122 2.59 5.20 9.78
C VAL A 122 3.52 6.34 9.34
N LEU A 123 3.35 6.87 8.13
CA LEU A 123 4.16 8.00 7.67
C LEU A 123 3.94 9.24 8.53
N CYS A 124 2.69 9.58 8.84
CA CYS A 124 2.35 10.71 9.70
C CYS A 124 2.87 10.56 11.13
N GLU A 125 2.84 9.34 11.68
CA GLU A 125 3.35 9.05 13.03
C GLU A 125 4.88 9.12 13.12
N ARG A 126 5.58 8.74 12.05
CA ARG A 126 7.06 8.64 12.04
C ARG A 126 7.75 9.85 11.41
N MET A 127 7.02 10.70 10.70
CA MET A 127 7.55 11.93 10.10
C MET A 127 6.90 13.14 10.74
N ASP A 128 7.69 13.89 11.52
CA ASP A 128 7.21 15.06 12.29
C ASP A 128 6.60 16.17 11.42
N GLU A 129 7.01 16.26 10.16
CA GLU A 129 6.58 17.31 9.24
C GLU A 129 6.23 16.76 7.86
N ARG A 130 5.25 17.40 7.23
CA ARG A 130 4.90 17.15 5.83
C ARG A 130 6.08 17.46 4.90
N PRO A 131 6.27 16.69 3.82
CA PRO A 131 7.39 16.87 2.91
C PRO A 131 7.29 18.18 2.15
N ARG A 132 8.42 18.87 2.01
CA ARG A 132 8.57 20.16 1.29
C ARG A 132 9.39 20.04 0.02
N SER A 133 10.24 19.02 -0.08
CA SER A 133 10.99 18.68 -1.29
C SER A 133 11.08 17.17 -1.44
N LEU A 134 10.97 16.69 -2.68
CA LEU A 134 11.03 15.25 -2.98
C LEU A 134 12.36 14.64 -2.54
N GLU A 135 13.47 15.33 -2.74
CA GLU A 135 14.82 14.87 -2.38
C GLU A 135 14.95 14.58 -0.87
N THR A 136 14.46 15.49 -0.04
CA THR A 136 14.48 15.33 1.42
C THR A 136 13.55 14.21 1.83
N PHE A 137 12.35 14.16 1.22
CA PHE A 137 11.37 13.11 1.49
C PHE A 137 11.94 11.72 1.20
N ILE A 138 12.52 11.49 0.03
CA ILE A 138 13.06 10.17 -0.36
C ILE A 138 14.15 9.71 0.62
N ARG A 139 15.03 10.62 1.05
CA ARG A 139 16.08 10.29 2.04
C ARG A 139 15.50 9.88 3.39
N LYS A 140 14.51 10.63 3.90
CA LYS A 140 13.81 10.32 5.15
C LYS A 140 13.00 9.03 5.03
N TYR A 141 12.29 8.86 3.92
CA TYR A 141 11.49 7.69 3.61
C TYR A 141 12.34 6.42 3.56
N TYR A 142 13.51 6.47 2.90
CA TYR A 142 14.43 5.34 2.86
C TYR A 142 14.84 4.88 4.27
N ARG A 143 15.23 5.82 5.15
CA ARG A 143 15.61 5.52 6.54
C ARG A 143 14.44 4.89 7.29
N LEU A 144 13.27 5.52 7.21
CA LEU A 144 12.04 4.99 7.81
C LEU A 144 11.78 3.56 7.37
N ILE A 145 11.89 3.22 6.08
CA ILE A 145 11.67 1.87 5.59
C ILE A 145 12.69 0.86 6.17
N GLN A 146 13.94 1.24 6.39
CA GLN A 146 14.91 0.37 7.07
C GLN A 146 14.51 0.14 8.53
N ASP A 147 14.22 1.22 9.25
CA ASP A 147 13.82 1.15 10.66
C ASP A 147 12.56 0.28 10.84
N LEU A 148 11.55 0.45 9.96
CA LEU A 148 10.32 -0.36 10.04
C LEU A 148 10.60 -1.86 9.80
N LYS A 149 11.56 -2.20 8.93
CA LYS A 149 11.93 -3.60 8.67
C LYS A 149 12.66 -4.24 9.84
N GLU A 150 13.57 -3.50 10.47
CA GLU A 150 14.29 -3.95 11.66
C GLU A 150 13.31 -4.22 12.82
N ASP A 151 12.39 -3.28 13.07
CA ASP A 151 11.32 -3.46 14.06
C ASP A 151 10.48 -4.74 13.79
N SER A 152 10.15 -5.01 12.53
CA SER A 152 9.29 -6.14 12.14
C SER A 152 10.00 -7.50 12.20
N GLN A 153 11.35 -7.54 12.29
CA GLN A 153 12.11 -8.78 12.47
C GLN A 153 12.26 -9.19 13.95
N ASN A 154 11.94 -8.29 14.87
CA ASN A 154 12.05 -8.53 16.32
C ASN A 154 10.77 -9.11 16.95
N TYR A 155 9.78 -9.51 16.14
CA TYR A 155 8.51 -10.12 16.53
C TYR A 155 8.19 -11.33 15.65
#